data_AF-F3ND88-F1
#
_entry.id   AF-F3ND88-F1
#
_cell.length_a   1.000
_cell.length_b   1.000
_cell.length_c   1.000
_cell.angle_alpha   90.00
_cell.angle_beta   90.00
_cell.angle_gamma   90.00
#
_symmetry.space_group_name_H-M   'P 1'
#
loop_
_entity.id
_entity.type
_entity.pdbx_description
1 polymer ?
#
loop_
_entity_poly.entity_id
_entity_poly.type
_entity_poly.pdbx_seq_one_letter_code
_entity_poly.pdbx_strand_id
1 'polypeptide(L)'
;MVKLSGLPAEARDAATLRGHGPDLPRAALDLSGPERCLPGSDRPVSTGTGGRTTTAAWIALVPEVVGPTDRPRGAAGTAREVHRITD
;
A
#
# COMPACT_ATOMS: atom_id res chain seq x y z
N MET A 1 -7.06 11.92 -2.77
CA MET A 1 -6.76 10.68 -2.03
C MET A 1 -6.20 9.67 -3.02
N VAL A 2 -5.13 8.99 -2.67
CA VAL A 2 -4.52 7.92 -3.47
C VAL A 2 -4.65 6.61 -2.71
N LYS A 3 -5.18 5.59 -3.37
CA LYS A 3 -5.19 4.22 -2.84
C LYS A 3 -3.93 3.50 -3.34
N LEU A 4 -3.09 3.05 -2.42
CA LEU A 4 -1.89 2.27 -2.73
C LEU A 4 -2.29 0.80 -2.72
N SER A 5 -2.42 0.18 -3.89
CA SER A 5 -2.90 -1.21 -3.99
C SER A 5 -2.46 -1.86 -5.30
N GLY A 6 -2.49 -3.19 -5.39
CA GLY A 6 -2.31 -3.91 -6.67
C GLY A 6 -0.86 -4.11 -7.13
N LEU A 7 0.12 -3.49 -6.49
CA LEU A 7 1.55 -3.55 -6.82
C LEU A 7 2.11 -4.95 -7.18
N PRO A 8 1.75 -6.03 -6.45
CA PRO A 8 2.23 -7.36 -6.83
C PRO A 8 1.74 -7.89 -8.19
N ALA A 9 0.57 -7.45 -8.64
CA ALA A 9 0.03 -7.83 -9.95
C ALA A 9 0.65 -7.03 -11.10
N GLU A 10 1.14 -5.82 -10.81
CA GLU A 10 1.77 -4.91 -11.76
C GLU A 10 3.28 -5.18 -11.91
N ALA A 11 3.89 -5.83 -10.92
CA ALA A 11 5.29 -6.22 -10.97
C ALA A 11 5.51 -7.36 -11.98
N ARG A 12 6.55 -7.19 -12.82
CA ARG A 12 6.97 -8.21 -13.81
C ARG A 12 7.28 -9.56 -13.16
N ASP A 13 7.93 -9.53 -12.00
CA ASP A 13 8.29 -10.71 -11.20
C ASP A 13 8.52 -10.32 -9.72
N ALA A 14 8.71 -11.34 -8.88
CA ALA A 14 8.92 -11.15 -7.44
C ALA A 14 10.24 -10.44 -7.08
N ALA A 15 11.26 -10.54 -7.95
CA ALA A 15 12.54 -9.87 -7.73
C ALA A 15 12.39 -8.35 -7.96
N THR A 16 11.66 -7.97 -9.01
CA THR A 16 11.29 -6.59 -9.34
C THR A 16 10.46 -5.98 -8.21
N LEU A 17 9.45 -6.71 -7.71
CA LEU A 17 8.66 -6.25 -6.56
C LEU A 17 9.53 -6.06 -5.31
N ARG A 18 10.47 -6.97 -5.03
CA ARG A 18 11.36 -6.83 -3.87
C ARG A 18 12.32 -5.65 -4.01
N GLY A 19 12.85 -5.43 -5.21
CA GLY A 19 13.83 -4.36 -5.48
C GLY A 19 13.22 -2.97 -5.49
N HIS A 20 11.99 -2.83 -6.00
CA HIS A 20 11.36 -1.52 -6.28
C HIS A 20 10.00 -1.31 -5.62
N GLY A 21 9.43 -2.35 -5.00
CA GLY A 21 8.11 -2.28 -4.34
C GLY A 21 7.99 -1.15 -3.32
N PRO A 22 9.03 -0.82 -2.53
CA PRO A 22 9.00 0.33 -1.63
C PRO A 22 8.99 1.70 -2.33
N ASP A 23 9.46 1.81 -3.56
CA ASP A 23 9.67 3.10 -4.23
C ASP A 23 8.36 3.74 -4.68
N LEU A 24 7.38 2.94 -5.09
CA LEU A 24 6.09 3.45 -5.54
C LEU A 24 5.24 4.04 -4.38
N PRO A 25 5.12 3.38 -3.21
CA PRO A 25 4.50 4.00 -2.04
C PRO A 25 5.26 5.26 -1.57
N ARG A 26 6.60 5.31 -1.66
CA ARG A 26 7.37 6.54 -1.34
C ARG A 26 6.99 7.69 -2.27
N ALA A 27 7.00 7.46 -3.58
CA ALA A 27 6.62 8.48 -4.55
C ALA A 27 5.18 8.99 -4.34
N ALA A 28 4.26 8.10 -3.96
CA ALA A 28 2.90 8.50 -3.65
C ALA A 28 2.78 9.33 -2.37
N LEU A 29 3.57 8.99 -1.33
CA LEU A 29 3.68 9.79 -0.11
C LEU A 29 4.28 11.17 -0.39
N ASP A 30 5.35 11.25 -1.18
CA ASP A 30 5.99 12.52 -1.55
C ASP A 30 5.04 13.44 -2.33
N LEU A 31 4.24 12.87 -3.24
CA LEU A 31 3.30 13.62 -4.05
C LEU A 31 2.04 14.05 -3.29
N SER A 32 1.49 13.13 -2.49
CA SER A 32 0.14 13.27 -1.92
C SER A 32 0.14 13.62 -0.45
N GLY A 33 1.23 13.43 0.28
CA GLY A 33 1.23 13.48 1.74
C GLY A 33 0.59 12.24 2.38
N PRO A 34 1.07 11.80 3.55
CA PRO A 34 0.58 10.59 4.23
C PRO A 34 -0.91 10.63 4.59
N GLU A 35 -1.47 11.81 4.84
CA GLU A 35 -2.87 12.03 5.22
C GLU A 35 -3.85 11.77 4.06
N ARG A 36 -3.36 11.74 2.82
CA ARG A 36 -4.17 11.45 1.62
C ARG A 36 -3.89 10.08 1.01
N CYS A 37 -3.11 9.24 1.69
CA CYS A 37 -2.73 7.91 1.24
C CYS A 37 -3.44 6.80 2.03
N LEU A 38 -4.08 5.88 1.30
CA LEU A 38 -4.81 4.74 1.85
C LEU A 38 -4.22 3.42 1.32
N PRO A 39 -3.63 2.56 2.16
CA PRO A 39 -3.21 1.24 1.72
C PRO A 39 -4.42 0.34 1.48
N GLY A 40 -4.43 -0.34 0.33
CA GLY A 40 -5.44 -1.29 -0.07
C GLY A 40 -4.79 -2.61 -0.48
N SER A 41 -5.39 -3.72 -0.07
CA SER A 41 -4.84 -5.04 -0.37
C SER A 41 -5.00 -5.43 -1.83
N ASP A 42 -6.04 -4.95 -2.51
CA ASP A 42 -6.47 -5.37 -3.85
C ASP A 42 -6.62 -6.90 -4.01
N ARG A 43 -7.01 -7.60 -2.94
CA ARG A 43 -7.29 -9.03 -3.03
C ARG A 43 -8.55 -9.24 -3.87
N PRO A 44 -8.56 -10.19 -4.84
CA PRO A 44 -7.55 -11.22 -5.10
C PRO A 44 -6.45 -10.84 -6.10
N VAL A 45 -6.53 -9.70 -6.77
CA VAL A 45 -5.57 -9.29 -7.82
C VAL A 45 -4.12 -9.30 -7.31
N SER A 46 -3.88 -8.79 -6.09
CA SER A 46 -2.54 -8.73 -5.47
C SER A 46 -1.90 -10.07 -5.09
N THR A 47 -2.57 -11.21 -5.32
CA THR A 47 -1.89 -12.52 -5.22
C THR A 47 -1.01 -12.81 -6.44
N GLY A 48 -1.07 -11.96 -7.49
CA GLY A 48 -0.29 -12.08 -8.72
C GLY A 48 -0.68 -13.30 -9.56
N THR A 49 -0.32 -13.30 -10.85
CA THR A 49 -0.47 -14.49 -11.70
C THR A 49 0.59 -15.53 -11.32
N GLY A 50 0.16 -16.56 -10.57
CA GLY A 50 0.99 -17.70 -10.16
C GLY A 50 1.42 -17.72 -8.68
N GLY A 51 0.85 -16.88 -7.81
CA GLY A 51 1.04 -16.96 -6.35
C GLY A 51 2.46 -16.66 -5.85
N ARG A 52 3.33 -16.12 -6.70
CA ARG A 52 4.74 -15.82 -6.39
C ARG A 52 4.91 -14.57 -5.50
N THR A 53 3.83 -13.85 -5.26
CA THR A 53 3.73 -12.70 -4.35
C THR A 53 2.41 -12.81 -3.60
N THR A 54 2.41 -12.53 -2.29
CA THR A 54 1.20 -12.68 -1.47
C THR A 54 0.63 -11.32 -1.08
N THR A 55 -0.69 -11.26 -0.91
CA THR A 55 -1.36 -10.09 -0.30
C THR A 55 -0.73 -9.74 1.06
N ALA A 56 -0.30 -10.74 1.83
CA ALA A 56 0.37 -10.53 3.11
C ALA A 56 1.74 -9.84 2.95
N ALA A 57 2.54 -10.26 1.97
CA ALA A 57 3.82 -9.61 1.66
C ALA A 57 3.60 -8.16 1.22
N TRP A 58 2.55 -7.88 0.44
CA TRP A 58 2.17 -6.52 0.08
C TRP A 58 1.79 -5.65 1.28
N ILE A 59 0.91 -6.16 2.16
CA ILE A 59 0.50 -5.43 3.36
C ILE A 59 1.68 -5.19 4.31
N ALA A 60 2.64 -6.12 4.38
CA ALA A 60 3.83 -5.98 5.21
C ALA A 60 4.79 -4.88 4.72
N LEU A 61 4.84 -4.62 3.41
CA LEU A 61 5.68 -3.56 2.82
C LEU A 61 5.19 -2.14 3.18
N VAL A 62 3.88 -1.94 3.33
CA VAL A 62 3.30 -0.62 3.61
C VAL A 62 3.86 0.01 4.90
N PRO A 63 3.90 -0.70 6.04
CA PRO A 63 4.59 -0.26 7.26
C PRO A 63 6.04 0.18 7.11
N GLU A 64 6.80 -0.50 6.24
CA GLU A 64 8.23 -0.20 6.04
C GLU A 64 8.43 1.13 5.31
N VAL A 65 7.43 1.58 4.54
CA VAL A 65 7.50 2.81 3.75
C VAL A 65 6.88 4.01 4.46
N VAL A 66 5.75 3.83 5.16
CA VAL A 66 5.03 4.94 5.82
C VAL A 66 5.73 5.38 7.12
N GLY A 67 6.64 4.58 7.67
CA GLY A 67 7.33 4.89 8.91
C GLY A 67 6.40 4.87 10.15
N PRO A 68 6.95 4.83 11.37
CA PRO A 68 6.16 4.73 12.60
C PRO A 68 5.40 6.01 12.96
N THR A 69 5.88 7.18 12.52
CA THR A 69 5.33 8.50 12.91
C THR A 69 4.04 8.86 12.17
N ASP A 70 3.88 8.42 10.91
CA ASP A 70 2.72 8.76 10.07
C ASP A 70 1.58 7.73 10.18
N ARG A 71 1.80 6.66 10.92
CA ARG A 71 0.90 5.52 11.12
C ARG A 71 -0.45 5.86 11.80
N PRO A 72 -0.51 6.77 12.81
CA PRO A 72 -1.77 7.09 13.50
C PRO A 72 -2.67 8.09 12.75
N ARG A 73 -2.10 8.93 11.87
CA ARG A 73 -2.87 9.88 11.02
C ARG A 73 -3.06 9.39 9.58
N GLY A 74 -2.25 8.44 9.13
CA GLY A 74 -2.41 7.78 7.84
C GLY A 74 -3.47 6.67 7.85
N ALA A 75 -3.63 6.00 6.70
CA ALA A 75 -4.42 4.80 6.44
C ALA A 75 -5.80 4.69 7.14
N ALA A 76 -5.83 4.34 8.43
CA ALA A 76 -7.06 4.20 9.21
C ALA A 76 -7.74 5.56 9.48
N GLY A 77 -6.98 6.63 9.68
CA GLY A 77 -7.52 7.98 9.84
C GLY A 77 -8.20 8.46 8.56
N THR A 78 -7.48 8.40 7.44
CA THR A 78 -7.99 8.71 6.10
C THR A 78 -9.20 7.85 5.74
N ALA A 79 -9.18 6.54 6.03
CA ALA A 79 -10.32 5.66 5.77
C ALA A 79 -11.57 6.09 6.54
N ARG A 80 -11.44 6.37 7.83
CA ARG A 80 -12.57 6.81 8.67
C ARG A 80 -13.16 8.13 8.18
N GLU A 81 -12.31 9.10 7.87
CA GLU A 81 -12.75 10.41 7.39
C GLU A 81 -13.48 10.30 6.04
N VAL A 82 -12.86 9.63 5.07
CA VAL A 82 -13.40 9.55 3.70
C VAL A 82 -14.62 8.65 3.62
N HIS A 83 -14.60 7.50 4.30
CA HIS A 83 -15.68 6.52 4.24
C HIS A 83 -16.72 6.67 5.37
N ARG A 84 -16.57 7.68 6.24
CA ARG A 84 -17.45 7.91 7.40
C ARG A 84 -17.62 6.68 8.27
N ILE A 85 -16.53 5.94 8.47
CA ILE A 85 -16.52 4.75 9.34
C ILE A 85 -16.58 5.25 10.78
N THR A 86 -17.68 4.95 11.46
CA THR A 86 -17.85 5.17 12.90
C THR A 86 -17.52 3.89 13.67
N ASP A 87 -17.02 4.03 14.89
CA ASP A 87 -16.73 2.91 15.78
C ASP A 87 -18.02 2.17 16.23
#